data_AF-A0A1H0M8W0-F1
#
_entry.id   AF-A0A1H0M8W0-F1
#
_cell.length_a   1.000
_cell.length_b   1.000
_cell.length_c   1.000
_cell.angle_alpha   90.00
_cell.angle_beta   90.00
_cell.angle_gamma   90.00
#
_symmetry.space_group_name_H-M   'P 1'
#
loop_
_entity.id
_entity.type
_entity.pdbx_description
1 polymer ?
#
loop_
_entity_poly.entity_id
_entity_poly.type
_entity_poly.pdbx_seq_one_letter_code
_entity_poly.pdbx_strand_id
1 'polypeptide(L)' 'MKYCVVKNTTTIVDGSENSEKVMYENAENAGYDNKKVEILTQEEYETRLIKIKIPISSPSIEERIVALENLLMKVL' A
#
# COMPACT_ATOMS: atom_id res chain seq x y z
N MET A 1 -16.37 -5.17 3.99
CA MET A 1 -15.05 -5.54 3.42
C MET A 1 -13.92 -5.43 4.44
N LYS A 2 -13.02 -6.42 4.48
CA LYS A 2 -11.81 -6.49 5.33
C LYS A 2 -10.58 -6.75 4.47
N TYR A 3 -9.39 -6.48 5.01
CA TYR A 3 -8.11 -6.70 4.34
C TYR A 3 -7.18 -7.55 5.19
N CYS A 4 -6.79 -8.71 4.67
CA CYS A 4 -5.64 -9.46 5.17
C CYS A 4 -4.38 -8.82 4.57
N VAL A 5 -3.51 -8.30 5.42
CA VAL A 5 -2.30 -7.58 5.03
C VAL A 5 -1.07 -8.16 5.71
N VAL A 6 0.09 -8.01 5.06
CA VAL A 6 1.36 -8.35 5.72
C VAL A 6 1.66 -7.30 6.80
N LYS A 7 1.96 -7.78 8.01
CA LYS A 7 2.21 -6.94 9.19
C LYS A 7 3.23 -5.85 8.89
N ASN A 8 2.96 -4.65 9.40
CA ASN A 8 3.79 -3.45 9.20
C ASN A 8 3.97 -3.02 7.73
N THR A 9 3.13 -3.50 6.81
CA THR A 9 3.15 -3.08 5.42
C THR A 9 1.75 -2.65 4.97
N THR A 10 1.68 -2.17 3.73
CA THR A 10 0.43 -1.92 3.00
C THR A 10 0.15 -3.02 1.97
N THR A 11 0.85 -4.15 2.04
CA THR A 11 0.69 -5.24 1.08
C THR A 11 -0.54 -6.06 1.43
N ILE A 12 -1.55 -6.03 0.55
CA ILE A 12 -2.77 -6.82 0.67
C ILE A 12 -2.52 -8.22 0.14
N VAL A 13 -2.91 -9.23 0.92
CA VAL A 13 -2.90 -10.65 0.54
C VAL A 13 -4.30 -11.10 0.10
N ASP A 14 -5.33 -10.66 0.82
CA ASP A 14 -6.75 -10.91 0.49
C ASP A 14 -7.60 -9.70 0.91
N GLY A 15 -8.49 -9.25 0.03
CA GLY A 15 -9.47 -8.19 0.29
C GLY A 15 -10.87 -8.69 -0.03
N SER A 16 -11.64 -9.08 1.00
CA SER A 16 -12.96 -9.72 0.82
C SER A 16 -13.88 -9.49 2.02
N GLU A 17 -15.10 -10.01 1.95
CA GLU A 17 -16.04 -10.07 3.09
C GLU A 17 -16.03 -11.43 3.79
N ASN A 18 -15.07 -12.27 3.44
CA ASN A 18 -14.95 -13.61 4.00
C ASN A 18 -14.69 -13.55 5.51
N SER A 19 -14.99 -14.67 6.17
CA SER A 19 -14.61 -14.86 7.57
C SER A 19 -13.09 -14.79 7.72
N GLU A 20 -12.62 -14.37 8.90
CA GLU A 20 -11.19 -14.23 9.17
C GLU A 20 -10.42 -15.53 8.97
N LYS A 21 -11.06 -16.67 9.32
CA LYS A 21 -10.51 -18.00 9.10
C LYS A 21 -10.17 -18.25 7.62
N VAL A 22 -11.10 -17.93 6.71
CA VAL A 22 -10.91 -18.10 5.27
C VAL A 22 -9.81 -17.17 4.75
N MET A 23 -9.74 -15.94 5.26
CA MET A 23 -8.69 -15.00 4.87
C MET A 23 -7.28 -15.45 5.32
N TYR A 24 -7.18 -16.07 6.49
CA TYR A 24 -5.92 -16.69 6.95
C TYR A 24 -5.55 -17.94 6.12
N GLU A 25 -6.51 -18.80 5.79
CA GLU A 25 -6.29 -19.94 4.89
C GLU A 25 -5.82 -19.47 3.50
N ASN A 26 -6.41 -18.39 2.98
CA ASN A 26 -5.99 -17.77 1.72
C ASN A 26 -4.55 -17.24 1.80
N ALA A 27 -4.17 -16.64 2.94
CA ALA A 27 -2.82 -16.17 3.16
C ALA A 27 -1.80 -17.32 3.22
N GLU A 28 -2.12 -18.41 3.92
CA GLU A 28 -1.28 -19.62 3.94
C GLU A 28 -1.14 -20.23 2.54
N ASN A 29 -2.23 -20.32 1.78
CA ASN A 29 -2.23 -20.81 0.40
C ASN A 29 -1.38 -19.92 -0.53
N ALA A 30 -1.30 -18.62 -0.24
CA ALA A 30 -0.43 -17.67 -0.94
C ALA A 30 1.03 -17.69 -0.44
N GLY A 31 1.37 -18.58 0.50
CA GLY A 31 2.73 -18.75 1.03
C GLY A 31 3.10 -17.82 2.18
N TYR A 32 2.12 -17.14 2.78
CA TYR A 32 2.35 -16.29 3.95
C TYR A 32 2.13 -17.07 5.25
N ASP A 33 3.02 -16.87 6.21
CA ASP A 33 2.83 -17.37 7.57
C ASP A 33 1.73 -16.54 8.26
N ASN A 34 0.75 -17.20 8.87
CA ASN A 34 -0.32 -16.58 9.67
C ASN A 34 0.21 -15.62 10.75
N LYS A 35 1.43 -15.82 11.25
CA LYS A 35 2.08 -14.90 12.21
C LYS A 35 2.55 -13.59 11.58
N LYS A 36 2.73 -13.56 10.26
CA LYS A 36 3.22 -12.40 9.48
C LYS A 36 2.10 -11.62 8.83
N VAL A 37 0.86 -12.08 8.91
CA VAL A 37 -0.32 -11.37 8.40
C VAL A 37 -1.22 -10.93 9.55
N GLU A 38 -2.04 -9.92 9.28
CA GLU A 38 -3.10 -9.46 10.18
C GLU A 38 -4.31 -9.05 9.34
N ILE A 39 -5.50 -9.13 9.93
CA ILE A 39 -6.72 -8.70 9.28
C ILE A 39 -7.10 -7.34 9.85
N LEU A 40 -7.29 -6.38 8.94
CA LEU A 40 -7.72 -5.03 9.25
C LEU A 40 -9.10 -4.80 8.67
N THR A 41 -9.90 -4.01 9.38
CA THR A 41 -11.06 -3.34 8.78
C THR A 41 -10.61 -2.34 7.74
N GLN A 42 -11.55 -1.89 6.91
CA GLN A 42 -11.26 -0.85 5.91
C GLN A 42 -10.70 0.43 6.55
N GLU A 43 -11.32 0.91 7.63
CA GLU A 43 -10.88 2.13 8.32
C GLU A 43 -9.46 1.98 8.91
N GLU A 44 -9.14 0.82 9.48
CA GLU A 44 -7.80 0.54 10.01
C GLU A 44 -6.75 0.49 8.91
N TYR A 45 -7.08 -0.09 7.76
CA TYR A 45 -6.20 -0.14 6.61
C TYR A 45 -5.95 1.26 6.02
N GLU A 46 -7.00 2.06 5.84
CA GLU A 46 -6.90 3.45 5.39
C GLU A 46 -6.07 4.30 6.36
N THR A 47 -6.29 4.14 7.66
CA THR A 47 -5.46 4.78 8.71
C THR A 47 -4.00 4.38 8.58
N ARG A 48 -3.72 3.12 8.23
CA ARG A 48 -2.35 2.63 8.03
C ARG A 48 -1.70 3.18 6.78
N LEU A 49 -2.43 3.33 5.68
CA LEU A 49 -1.94 3.98 4.46
C LEU A 49 -1.47 5.42 4.73
N ILE A 50 -2.15 6.13 5.63
CA ILE A 50 -1.78 7.50 6.02
C ILE A 50 -0.55 7.51 6.93
N LYS A 51 -0.46 6.56 7.88
CA LYS A 51 0.63 6.46 8.86
C LYS A 51 1.93 5.94 8.24
N ILE A 52 1.84 4.90 7.41
CA ILE A 52 2.92 4.49 6.52
C ILE A 52 2.91 5.53 5.40
N LYS A 53 3.41 6.73 5.68
CA LYS A 53 3.84 7.64 4.63
C LYS A 53 4.80 6.83 3.77
N ILE A 54 4.31 6.32 2.64
CA ILE A 54 5.15 5.90 1.53
C ILE A 54 6.07 7.11 1.35
N PRO A 55 7.40 6.99 1.49
CA PRO A 55 8.26 8.10 1.17
C PRO A 55 7.88 8.48 -0.25
N ILE A 56 7.31 9.68 -0.42
CA ILE A 56 7.09 10.24 -1.74
C ILE A 56 8.50 10.23 -2.31
N SER A 57 8.75 9.33 -3.25
CA SER A 57 10.04 9.26 -3.91
C SER A 57 10.28 10.67 -4.43
N SER A 58 11.34 11.31 -3.93
CA SER A 58 11.75 12.61 -4.44
C SER A 58 11.83 12.48 -5.96
N PRO A 59 11.27 13.43 -6.73
CA PRO A 59 11.30 13.32 -8.18
C PRO A 59 12.74 13.09 -8.64
N SER A 60 12.89 12.16 -9.57
CA SER A 60 14.15 11.86 -10.23
C SER A 60 14.77 13.13 -10.83
N ILE A 61 16.05 13.08 -11.17
CA ILE A 61 16.74 14.21 -11.81
C ILE A 61 16.03 14.55 -13.13
N GLU A 62 15.62 13.55 -13.89
CA GLU A 62 14.89 13.68 -15.15
C GLU A 62 13.53 14.39 -14.94
N GLU A 63 12.74 13.96 -13.96
CA GLU A 63 11.45 14.61 -13.65
C GLU A 63 11.62 16.07 -13.18
N ARG A 64 12.70 16.36 -12.46
CA ARG A 64 13.05 17.73 -12.05
C ARG A 64 13.45 18.59 -13.25
N ILE A 65 14.20 18.05 -14.21
CA ILE A 65 14.59 18.76 -15.43
C ILE A 65 13.35 19.07 -16.27
N VAL A 66 12.49 18.09 -16.50
CA VAL A 66 11.24 18.28 -17.27
C VAL A 66 10.35 19.33 -16.61
N ALA A 67 10.25 19.34 -15.28
CA ALA A 67 9.49 20.36 -14.56
C ALA A 67 10.09 21.78 -14.73
N LEU A 68 11.42 21.91 -14.72
CA LEU A 68 12.12 23.18 -14.94
C LEU A 68 11.95 23.69 -16.38
N GLU A 69 12.11 22.82 -17.38
CA GLU A 69 11.94 23.16 -18.80
C GLU A 69 10.52 23.62 -19.12
N ASN A 70 9.51 22.93 -18.57
CA ASN A 70 8.12 23.31 -18.72
C ASN A 70 7.80 24.66 -18.07
N LEU A 71 8.51 25.03 -17.00
CA LEU A 71 8.34 26.33 -16.35
C LEU A 71 9.00 27.44 -17.18
N LEU A 72 10.18 27.17 -17.75
CA LEU A 72 10.86 28.08 -18.68
C LEU A 72 10.03 28.37 -19.94
N MET A 73 9.39 27.36 -20.53
CA MET A 73 8.49 27.56 -21.69
C MET A 73 7.24 28.39 -21.38
N LYS A 74 6.82 28.47 -20.11
CA LYS A 74 5.63 29.26 -19.72
C LYS A 74 5.95 30.72 -19.42
N VAL A 75 7.22 31.07 -19.26
CA VAL A 75 7.69 32.42 -18.94
C VAL A 75 8.20 33.16 -20.18
N LEU A 76 8.46 32.42 -21.27
CA LEU A 76 8.76 32.94 -22.62
C LEU A 76 7.48 33.16 -23.42
#